data_AF-A0A6P0UXR5-F1
#
_entry.id   AF-A0A6P0UXR5-F1
#
_cell.length_a   1.000
_cell.length_b   1.000
_cell.length_c   1.000
_cell.angle_alpha   90.00
_cell.angle_beta   90.00
_cell.angle_gamma   90.00
#
_symmetry.space_group_name_H-M   'P 1'
#
loop_
_entity.id
_entity.type
_entity.pdbx_description
1 polymer ?
#
loop_
_entity_poly.entity_id
_entity_poly.type
_entity_poly.pdbx_seq_one_letter_code
_entity_poly.pdbx_strand_id
1 'polypeptide(L)'
;MSIQNIPQTDSIQELAEFWDTHDLTDFEQQLEEVTEPIFEGKAVVQIYLQPQEMAVVKDVAQSQGINYVDLIREWVLEKVRG
;
A
#
# COMPACT_ATOMS: atom_id res chain seq x y z
N MET A 1 20.08 9.43 -33.92
CA MET A 1 19.21 8.97 -32.82
C MET A 1 18.35 10.15 -32.43
N SER A 2 17.03 10.02 -32.53
CA SER A 2 16.12 11.08 -32.09
C SER A 2 15.95 10.93 -30.59
N ILE A 3 16.44 11.90 -29.82
CA ILE A 3 16.33 11.91 -28.37
C ILE A 3 14.86 12.25 -28.06
N GLN A 4 14.10 11.25 -27.60
CA GLN A 4 12.76 11.43 -27.04
C GLN A 4 12.91 11.83 -25.56
N ASN A 5 12.11 12.78 -25.08
CA ASN A 5 12.12 13.19 -23.67
C ASN A 5 10.89 12.63 -22.96
N ILE A 6 11.00 12.36 -21.66
CA ILE A 6 9.84 12.03 -20.83
C ILE A 6 8.89 13.24 -20.80
N PRO A 7 7.58 13.07 -21.06
CA PRO A 7 6.63 14.17 -21.10
C PRO A 7 6.53 14.86 -19.72
N GLN A 8 6.51 16.20 -19.74
CA GLN A 8 6.30 17.02 -18.54
C GLN A 8 4.78 17.21 -18.34
N THR A 9 4.16 16.28 -17.63
CA THR A 9 2.71 16.24 -17.41
C THR A 9 2.38 15.69 -16.01
N ASP A 10 1.29 16.17 -15.42
CA ASP A 10 0.73 15.63 -14.18
C ASP A 10 -0.37 14.58 -14.46
N SER A 11 -0.62 14.25 -15.73
CA SER A 11 -1.63 13.26 -16.11
C SER A 11 -1.10 11.84 -15.98
N ILE A 12 -1.63 11.10 -15.00
CA ILE A 12 -1.31 9.67 -14.82
C ILE A 12 -1.64 8.86 -16.09
N GLN A 13 -2.74 9.19 -16.77
CA GLN A 13 -3.15 8.48 -17.99
C GLN A 13 -2.15 8.68 -19.12
N GLU A 14 -1.67 9.91 -19.31
CA GLU A 14 -0.71 10.24 -20.36
C GLU A 14 0.64 9.54 -20.13
N LEU A 15 1.10 9.52 -18.88
CA LEU A 15 2.32 8.79 -18.50
C LEU A 15 2.17 7.27 -18.70
N ALA A 16 1.00 6.70 -18.40
CA ALA A 16 0.74 5.28 -18.63
C ALA A 16 0.78 4.94 -20.13
N GLU A 17 0.07 5.70 -20.97
CA GLU A 17 0.06 5.51 -22.43
C GLU A 17 1.46 5.68 -23.05
N PHE A 18 2.28 6.59 -22.50
CA PHE A 18 3.68 6.75 -22.89
C PHE A 18 4.49 5.48 -22.60
N TRP A 19 4.45 4.97 -21.37
CA TRP A 19 5.22 3.79 -20.96
C TRP A 19 4.72 2.48 -21.57
N ASP A 20 3.48 2.41 -22.02
CA ASP A 20 2.98 1.24 -22.77
C ASP A 20 3.71 1.02 -24.10
N THR A 21 4.33 2.07 -24.65
CA THR A 21 4.96 2.05 -25.98
C THR A 21 6.46 2.37 -25.99
N HIS A 22 7.03 2.74 -24.85
CA HIS A 22 8.42 3.16 -24.70
C HIS A 22 9.17 2.26 -23.71
N ASP A 23 10.40 1.87 -24.07
CA ASP A 23 11.26 1.10 -23.17
C ASP A 23 11.90 2.04 -22.13
N LEU A 24 11.90 1.63 -20.86
CA LEU A 24 12.50 2.41 -19.77
C LEU A 24 14.00 2.66 -19.98
N THR A 25 14.71 1.70 -20.57
CA THR A 25 16.17 1.75 -20.78
C THR A 25 16.59 2.85 -21.76
N ASP A 26 15.68 3.31 -22.63
CA ASP A 26 15.95 4.43 -23.54
C ASP A 26 16.07 5.78 -22.81
N PHE A 27 15.66 5.85 -21.54
CA PHE A 27 15.58 7.08 -20.76
C PHE A 27 16.49 7.08 -19.52
N GLU A 28 17.45 6.16 -19.41
CA GLU A 28 18.36 6.06 -18.25
C GLU A 28 19.03 7.38 -17.86
N GLN A 29 19.38 8.23 -18.83
CA GLN A 29 20.01 9.54 -18.58
C GLN A 29 19.07 10.60 -18.02
N GLN A 30 17.75 10.36 -18.05
CA GLN A 30 16.70 11.24 -17.55
C GLN A 30 16.11 10.75 -16.22
N LEU A 31 16.56 9.59 -15.72
CA LEU A 31 16.07 8.96 -14.50
C LEU A 31 17.12 9.04 -13.39
N GLU A 32 16.65 9.15 -12.15
CA GLU A 32 17.49 9.07 -10.94
C GLU A 32 17.06 7.86 -10.11
N GLU A 33 18.03 7.09 -9.63
CA GLU A 33 17.76 5.95 -8.75
C GLU A 33 17.27 6.44 -7.38
N VAL A 34 16.05 6.05 -7.02
CA VAL A 34 15.52 6.33 -5.68
C VAL A 34 15.97 5.22 -4.74
N THR A 35 16.87 5.56 -3.82
CA THR A 35 17.45 4.62 -2.83
C THR A 35 16.61 4.50 -1.55
N GLU A 36 15.67 5.42 -1.35
CA GLU A 36 14.78 5.44 -0.19
C GLU A 36 13.46 4.72 -0.49
N PRO A 37 12.87 4.01 0.49
CA PRO A 37 11.58 3.38 0.31
C PRO A 37 10.48 4.43 0.15
N ILE A 38 9.98 4.59 -1.08
CA ILE A 38 8.87 5.50 -1.41
C ILE A 38 7.53 4.97 -0.91
N PHE A 39 7.45 3.66 -0.66
CA PHE A 39 6.30 2.99 -0.06
C PHE A 39 6.63 2.55 1.36
N GLU A 40 6.14 3.30 2.36
CA GLU A 40 6.17 2.84 3.75
C GLU A 40 5.14 1.73 3.94
N GLY A 41 5.61 0.49 3.99
CA GLY A 41 4.78 -0.63 4.41
C GLY A 41 4.28 -0.42 5.84
N LYS A 42 3.00 -0.75 6.10
CA LYS A 42 2.49 -0.76 7.48
C LYS A 42 3.24 -1.84 8.26
N ALA A 43 3.66 -1.53 9.50
CA ALA A 43 4.18 -2.55 10.41
C ALA A 43 3.10 -3.62 10.66
N VAL A 44 3.45 -4.89 10.45
CA VAL A 44 2.54 -6.04 10.62
C VAL A 44 2.97 -6.83 11.86
N VAL A 45 2.00 -7.16 12.71
CA VAL A 45 2.18 -8.05 13.85
C VAL A 45 1.33 -9.30 13.63
N GLN A 46 1.94 -10.48 13.76
CA GLN A 46 1.22 -11.74 13.76
C GLN A 46 0.96 -12.17 15.21
N ILE A 47 -0.31 -12.41 15.55
CA ILE A 47 -0.73 -12.85 16.88
C ILE A 47 -1.38 -14.22 16.76
N TYR A 48 -0.95 -15.17 17.57
CA TYR A 48 -1.58 -16.48 17.66
C TYR A 48 -2.73 -16.44 18.65
N LEU A 49 -3.94 -16.64 18.15
CA LEU A 49 -5.15 -16.81 18.95
C LEU A 49 -5.61 -18.26 18.88
N GLN A 50 -6.14 -18.77 19.98
CA GLN A 50 -6.84 -20.05 19.97
C GLN A 50 -8.07 -19.95 19.05
N PRO A 51 -8.50 -21.06 18.41
CA PRO A 51 -9.65 -21.04 17.50
C PRO A 51 -10.92 -20.43 18.10
N GLN A 52 -11.17 -20.70 19.39
CA GLN A 52 -12.30 -20.15 20.13
C GLN A 52 -12.22 -18.63 20.37
N GLU A 53 -11.02 -18.10 20.59
CA GLU A 53 -10.79 -16.66 20.77
C GLU A 53 -11.05 -15.93 19.44
N MET A 54 -10.53 -16.49 18.33
CA MET A 54 -10.75 -15.93 17.00
C MET A 54 -12.23 -15.98 16.59
N ALA A 55 -12.97 -17.02 16.98
CA ALA A 55 -14.41 -17.09 16.74
C ALA A 55 -15.15 -15.93 17.43
N VAL A 56 -14.86 -15.70 18.71
CA VAL A 56 -15.46 -14.59 19.48
C VAL A 56 -15.15 -13.24 18.83
N VAL A 57 -13.91 -12.99 18.40
CA VAL A 57 -13.56 -11.72 17.73
C VAL A 57 -14.36 -11.53 16.43
N LYS A 58 -14.55 -12.60 15.64
CA LYS A 58 -15.34 -12.53 14.40
C LYS A 58 -16.81 -12.24 14.67
N ASP A 59 -17.39 -12.90 15.67
CA ASP A 59 -18.79 -12.69 16.04
C ASP A 59 -19.04 -11.24 16.49
N VAL A 60 -18.13 -10.69 17.31
CA VAL A 60 -18.20 -9.29 17.74
C VAL A 60 -18.08 -8.35 16.54
N ALA A 61 -17.09 -8.56 15.66
CA ALA A 61 -16.90 -7.73 14.48
C ALA A 61 -18.13 -7.75 13.55
N GLN A 62 -18.71 -8.95 13.35
CA GLN A 62 -19.91 -9.14 12.55
C GLN A 62 -21.12 -8.39 13.14
N SER A 63 -21.32 -8.47 14.47
CA SER A 63 -22.40 -7.75 15.15
C SER A 63 -22.27 -6.22 15.03
N GLN A 64 -21.05 -5.72 14.83
CA GLN A 64 -20.74 -4.30 14.63
C GLN A 64 -20.68 -3.90 13.15
N GLY A 65 -20.81 -4.86 12.22
CA GLY A 65 -20.76 -4.61 10.78
C GLY A 65 -19.37 -4.25 10.25
N ILE A 66 -18.29 -4.61 10.97
CA ILE A 66 -16.91 -4.32 10.60
C ILE A 66 -16.09 -5.60 10.41
N ASN A 67 -14.90 -5.48 9.79
CA ASN A 67 -13.96 -6.59 9.69
C ASN A 67 -13.27 -6.83 11.05
N TYR A 68 -12.98 -8.09 11.38
CA TYR A 68 -12.28 -8.47 12.60
C TYR A 68 -10.88 -7.84 12.73
N VAL A 69 -10.20 -7.56 11.61
CA VAL A 69 -8.91 -6.86 11.63
C VAL A 69 -9.06 -5.41 12.12
N ASP A 70 -10.12 -4.73 11.67
CA ASP A 70 -10.40 -3.35 12.07
C ASP A 70 -10.82 -3.28 13.54
N LEU A 71 -11.65 -4.23 14.00
CA LEU A 71 -12.01 -4.37 15.41
C LEU A 71 -10.78 -4.54 16.31
N ILE A 72 -9.86 -5.45 15.95
CA ILE A 72 -8.61 -5.65 16.71
C ILE A 72 -7.79 -4.36 16.76
N ARG A 73 -7.71 -3.64 15.65
CA ARG A 73 -7.00 -2.37 15.58
C ARG A 73 -7.62 -1.32 16.50
N GLU A 74 -8.94 -1.21 16.53
CA GLU A 74 -9.65 -0.29 17.43
C GLU A 74 -9.35 -0.59 18.90
N TRP A 75 -9.45 -1.86 19.33
CA TRP A 75 -9.10 -2.25 20.70
C TRP A 75 -7.64 -1.95 21.06
N VAL A 76 -6.69 -2.15 20.14
CA VAL A 76 -5.29 -1.77 20.38
C VAL A 76 -5.17 -0.25 20.57
N LEU A 77 -5.84 0.55 19.73
CA LEU A 77 -5.82 2.01 19.84
C LEU A 77 -6.46 2.51 21.13
N GLU A 78 -7.55 1.90 21.60
CA GLU A 78 -8.17 2.20 22.88
C GLU A 78 -7.20 2.01 24.06
N LYS A 79 -6.38 0.96 24.03
CA LYS A 79 -5.41 0.66 25.11
C LYS A 79 -4.14 1.47 25.03
N VAL A 80 -3.71 1.88 23.84
CA VAL A 80 -2.51 2.70 23.66
C VAL A 80 -2.78 4.18 23.94
N ARG A 81 -4.01 4.66 23.70
CA ARG A 81 -4.40 6.04 23.96
C ARG A 81 -4.88 6.29 25.40
N GLY A 82 -5.07 5.22 26.18
CA GLY A 82 -5.52 5.25 27.58
C GLY A 82 -4.39 5.32 28.58
#